data_AF-A0A1I5NTV2-F1
#
_entry.id   AF-A0A1I5NTV2-F1
#
_cell.length_a   1.000
_cell.length_b   1.000
_cell.length_c   1.000
_cell.angle_alpha   90.00
_cell.angle_beta   90.00
_cell.angle_gamma   90.00
#
_symmetry.space_group_name_H-M   'P 1'
#
loop_
_entity.id
_entity.type
_entity.pdbx_description
1 polymer ?
#
loop_
_entity_poly.entity_id
_entity_poly.type
_entity_poly.pdbx_seq_one_letter_code
_entity_poly.pdbx_strand_id
1 'polypeptide(L)'
;MADRIMAGRPTPSFRGTWTTPPDGPSAADLLENKLTQLKSLLWCCYGDGIDWFDGAGPKHLDNVIWLVADLVDEAGELHQRCERERAGPN
;
A
#
# COMPACT_ATOMS: atom_id res chain seq x y z
N MET A 1 -9.22 -40.28 -35.92
CA MET A 1 -9.95 -39.06 -36.33
C MET A 1 -11.12 -38.91 -35.38
N ALA A 2 -11.07 -37.94 -34.48
CA ALA A 2 -12.11 -37.70 -33.48
C ALA A 2 -12.36 -36.20 -33.38
N ASP A 3 -13.55 -35.81 -33.83
CA ASP A 3 -14.11 -34.47 -33.72
C ASP A 3 -14.72 -34.29 -32.33
N ARG A 4 -14.35 -33.24 -31.61
CA ARG A 4 -14.97 -32.86 -30.33
C ARG A 4 -15.02 -31.34 -30.19
N ILE A 5 -16.12 -30.79 -30.69
CA ILE A 5 -16.67 -29.49 -30.29
C ILE A 5 -17.05 -29.57 -28.81
N MET A 6 -16.45 -28.71 -27.98
CA MET A 6 -16.92 -28.39 -26.63
C MET A 6 -17.13 -26.89 -26.56
N ALA A 7 -18.39 -26.53 -26.39
CA ALA A 7 -18.92 -25.18 -26.39
C ALA A 7 -18.41 -24.34 -25.21
N GLY A 8 -18.47 -23.03 -25.42
CA GLY A 8 -17.92 -22.00 -24.55
C GLY A 8 -18.37 -22.09 -23.10
N ARG A 9 -17.41 -21.88 -22.21
CA ARG A 9 -17.67 -21.39 -20.86
C ARG A 9 -17.30 -19.91 -20.84
N PRO A 10 -18.27 -18.99 -20.69
CA PRO A 10 -17.96 -17.58 -20.51
C PRO A 10 -17.09 -17.43 -19.26
N THR A 11 -15.93 -16.83 -19.44
CA THR A 11 -15.15 -16.23 -18.36
C THR A 11 -16.09 -15.37 -17.52
N PRO A 12 -16.08 -15.46 -16.18
CA PRO A 12 -16.73 -14.45 -15.36
C PRO A 12 -15.98 -13.15 -15.59
N SER A 13 -16.51 -12.30 -16.47
CA SER A 13 -16.18 -10.88 -16.51
C SER A 13 -16.55 -10.33 -15.14
N PHE A 14 -15.55 -10.15 -14.28
CA PHE A 14 -15.69 -9.34 -13.09
C PHE A 14 -15.93 -7.90 -13.56
N ARG A 15 -17.20 -7.59 -13.79
CA ARG A 15 -17.71 -6.24 -14.05
C ARG A 15 -17.73 -5.50 -12.72
N GLY A 16 -16.53 -5.15 -12.25
CA GLY A 16 -16.32 -4.02 -11.38
C GLY A 16 -15.81 -2.90 -12.27
N THR A 17 -16.71 -2.12 -12.85
CA THR A 17 -16.35 -0.81 -13.39
C THR A 17 -16.00 0.05 -12.19
N TRP A 18 -14.77 -0.09 -11.69
CA TRP A 18 -14.15 0.97 -10.94
C TRP A 18 -13.90 2.05 -11.98
N THR A 19 -14.79 3.03 -12.03
CA THR A 19 -14.53 4.28 -12.73
C THR A 19 -13.34 4.92 -12.02
N THR A 20 -12.14 4.50 -12.34
CA THR A 20 -10.92 5.22 -11.97
C THR A 20 -11.08 6.60 -12.58
N PRO A 21 -11.04 7.69 -11.80
CA PRO A 21 -10.88 9.03 -12.36
C PRO A 21 -9.68 9.01 -13.33
N PRO A 22 -9.70 9.80 -14.41
CA PRO A 22 -8.63 9.79 -15.42
C PRO A 22 -7.28 10.28 -14.86
N ASP A 23 -7.28 10.91 -13.69
CA ASP A 23 -6.09 11.23 -12.91
C ASP A 23 -5.85 10.11 -11.89
N GLY A 24 -4.59 9.67 -11.78
CA GLY A 24 -4.17 8.67 -10.80
C GLY A 24 -4.54 9.04 -9.35
N PRO A 25 -4.21 8.17 -8.38
CA PRO A 25 -4.55 8.42 -6.97
C PRO A 25 -4.11 9.82 -6.52
N SER A 26 -5.01 10.54 -5.85
CA SER A 26 -4.73 11.88 -5.34
C SER A 26 -3.63 11.84 -4.28
N ALA A 27 -3.02 12.99 -3.95
CA ALA A 27 -2.03 13.02 -2.86
C ALA A 27 -2.63 12.54 -1.53
N ALA A 28 -3.92 12.79 -1.31
CA ALA A 28 -4.65 12.31 -0.12
C ALA A 28 -4.78 10.79 -0.11
N ASP A 29 -5.13 10.18 -1.25
CA ASP A 29 -5.23 8.71 -1.37
C ASP A 29 -3.88 8.03 -1.14
N LEU A 30 -2.81 8.63 -1.67
CA LEU A 30 -1.44 8.14 -1.47
C LEU A 30 -1.01 8.28 0.00
N LEU A 31 -1.34 9.40 0.64
CA LEU A 31 -1.05 9.63 2.06
C LEU A 31 -1.78 8.61 2.95
N GLU A 32 -3.07 8.37 2.70
CA GLU A 32 -3.86 7.39 3.44
C GLU A 32 -3.27 5.98 3.31
N ASN A 33 -2.83 5.62 2.11
CA ASN A 33 -2.14 4.35 1.87
C ASN A 33 -0.84 4.25 2.69
N LYS A 34 0.01 5.29 2.69
CA LYS A 34 1.25 5.31 3.48
C LYS A 34 0.99 5.22 4.99
N LEU A 35 -0.02 5.93 5.50
CA LEU A 35 -0.43 5.83 6.90
C LEU A 35 -0.94 4.43 7.27
N THR A 36 -1.61 3.76 6.33
CA THR A 36 -2.08 2.37 6.52
C THR A 36 -0.90 1.38 6.56
N GLN A 37 0.11 1.58 5.73
CA GLN A 37 1.36 0.80 5.76
C GLN A 37 2.11 0.99 7.08
N LEU A 38 2.25 2.23 7.56
CA LEU A 38 2.85 2.55 8.86
C LEU A 38 2.08 1.88 10.02
N LYS A 39 0.75 1.95 10.02
CA LYS A 39 -0.09 1.28 11.04
C LYS A 39 0.10 -0.24 11.03
N SER A 40 0.15 -0.84 9.85
CA SER A 40 0.34 -2.28 9.69
C SER A 40 1.72 -2.71 10.18
N LEU A 41 2.75 -1.95 9.84
CA LEU A 41 4.12 -2.19 10.29
C LEU A 41 4.25 -2.05 11.81
N LEU A 42 3.62 -1.04 12.39
CA LEU A 42 3.57 -0.84 13.84
C LEU A 42 2.89 -2.04 14.54
N TRP A 43 1.78 -2.52 13.99
CA TRP A 43 1.11 -3.71 14.49
C TRP A 43 2.01 -4.95 14.43
N CYS A 44 2.77 -5.12 13.34
CA CYS A 44 3.77 -6.19 13.26
C CYS A 44 4.84 -6.06 14.35
N CYS A 45 5.35 -4.86 14.62
CA CYS A 45 6.38 -4.64 15.65
C CYS A 45 5.91 -4.96 17.07
N TYR A 46 4.64 -4.71 17.38
CA TYR A 46 4.03 -4.98 18.69
C TYR A 46 3.32 -6.33 18.79
N GLY A 47 3.28 -7.11 17.71
CA GLY A 47 2.64 -8.42 17.70
C GLY A 47 3.37 -9.39 18.64
N ASP A 48 2.60 -10.12 19.44
CA ASP A 48 3.14 -11.18 20.29
C ASP A 48 3.71 -12.29 19.40
N GLY A 49 5.03 -12.51 19.47
CA GLY A 49 5.72 -13.54 18.67
C GLY A 49 6.94 -13.11 17.87
N ILE A 50 7.37 -11.84 17.92
CA ILE A 50 8.65 -11.43 17.34
C ILE A 50 9.68 -11.17 18.44
N ASP A 51 10.69 -12.04 18.51
CA ASP A 51 11.87 -11.78 19.33
C ASP A 51 12.85 -10.89 18.57
N TRP A 52 12.72 -9.59 18.78
CA TRP A 52 13.61 -8.58 18.19
C TRP A 52 15.00 -8.54 18.82
N PHE A 53 15.23 -9.21 19.94
CA PHE A 53 16.44 -9.05 20.74
C PHE A 53 17.37 -10.26 20.72
N ASP A 54 16.89 -11.41 20.23
CA ASP A 54 17.71 -12.61 20.04
C ASP A 54 18.04 -12.91 18.57
N GLY A 55 19.16 -13.62 18.35
CA GLY A 55 19.58 -14.11 17.03
C GLY A 55 19.69 -13.01 15.97
N ALA A 56 18.92 -13.13 14.89
CA ALA A 56 18.87 -12.16 13.80
C ALA A 56 17.93 -10.96 14.08
N GLY A 57 17.19 -10.98 15.19
CA GLY A 57 16.20 -9.98 15.60
C GLY A 57 16.74 -8.55 15.54
N PRO A 58 17.90 -8.22 16.13
CA PRO A 58 18.41 -6.85 16.15
C PRO A 58 18.68 -6.27 14.76
N LYS A 59 19.16 -7.10 13.83
CA LYS A 59 19.39 -6.68 12.44
C LYS A 59 18.08 -6.48 11.68
N HIS A 60 17.08 -7.33 11.92
CA HIS A 60 15.76 -7.15 11.35
C HIS A 60 15.07 -5.90 11.90
N LEU A 61 15.22 -5.62 13.20
CA LEU A 61 14.72 -4.40 13.82
C LEU A 61 15.37 -3.15 13.21
N ASP A 62 16.69 -3.13 13.02
CA ASP A 62 17.39 -2.00 12.39
C ASP A 62 16.86 -1.73 10.97
N ASN A 63 16.69 -2.78 10.15
CA ASN A 63 16.10 -2.66 8.82
C ASN A 63 14.65 -2.13 8.86
N VAL A 64 13.85 -2.57 9.83
CA VAL A 64 12.47 -2.09 10.02
C VAL A 64 12.45 -0.62 10.43
N ILE A 65 13.35 -0.19 11.31
CA ILE A 65 13.48 1.21 11.71
C ILE A 65 13.82 2.09 10.50
N TRP A 66 14.75 1.64 9.65
CA TRP A 66 15.07 2.35 8.39
C TRP A 66 13.86 2.45 7.46
N LEU A 67 13.10 1.37 7.31
CA LEU A 67 11.87 1.37 6.50
C LEU A 67 10.82 2.35 7.08
N VAL A 68 10.63 2.36 8.40
CA VAL A 68 9.72 3.30 9.07
C VAL A 68 10.14 4.74 8.82
N ALA A 69 11.44 5.05 8.91
CA ALA A 69 11.94 6.40 8.68
C ALA A 69 11.61 6.88 7.26
N ASP A 70 11.88 6.05 6.25
CA ASP A 70 11.56 6.35 4.84
C ASP A 70 10.06 6.57 4.62
N LEU A 71 9.21 5.70 5.17
CA LEU A 71 7.75 5.84 5.08
C LEU A 71 7.21 7.10 5.78
N VAL A 72 7.83 7.53 6.88
CA VAL A 72 7.44 8.76 7.60
C VAL A 72 7.81 10.00 6.78
N ASP A 73 8.99 10.02 6.16
CA ASP A 73 9.43 11.12 5.31
C ASP A 73 8.50 11.25 4.09
N GLU A 74 8.21 10.15 3.40
CA GLU A 74 7.26 10.13 2.27
C GLU A 74 5.85 10.59 2.67
N ALA A 75 5.35 10.18 3.83
CA ALA A 75 4.06 10.63 4.35
C ALA A 75 4.06 12.15 4.64
N GLY A 76 5.17 12.68 5.16
CA GLY A 76 5.34 14.12 5.37
C GLY A 76 5.29 14.92 4.06
N GLU A 77 5.97 14.45 3.02
CA GLU A 77 5.95 15.06 1.69
C GLU A 77 4.55 15.04 1.06
N LEU A 78 3.87 13.89 1.15
CA LEU A 78 2.50 13.73 0.66
C LEU A 78 1.53 14.64 1.41
N HIS A 79 1.69 14.80 2.73
CA HIS A 79 0.88 15.73 3.51
C HIS A 79 1.06 17.18 3.03
N GLN A 80 2.30 17.63 2.83
CA GLN A 80 2.56 18.97 2.27
C GLN A 80 1.99 19.14 0.85
N ARG A 81 1.95 18.06 0.06
CA ARG A 81 1.33 18.07 -1.26
C ARG A 81 -0.19 18.19 -1.16
N CYS A 82 -0.84 17.47 -0.24
CA CYS A 82 -2.27 17.60 0.04
C CYS A 82 -2.64 19.05 0.40
N GLU A 83 -1.86 19.69 1.27
CA GLU A 83 -2.12 21.08 1.68
C GLU A 83 -1.98 22.05 0.50
N ARG A 84 -0.99 21.82 -0.39
CA ARG A 84 -0.84 22.59 -1.63
C ARG A 84 -2.01 22.39 -2.61
N GLU A 85 -2.48 21.16 -2.77
CA GLU A 85 -3.65 20.84 -3.60
C GLU A 85 -4.93 21.48 -3.03
N ARG A 86 -5.08 21.52 -1.70
CA ARG A 86 -6.19 22.17 -1.00
C ARG A 86 -6.16 23.69 -1.10
N ALA A 87 -4.97 24.30 -1.09
CA ALA A 87 -4.81 25.75 -1.19
C ALA A 87 -5.25 26.31 -2.56
N GLY A 88 -5.30 25.47 -3.61
CA GLY A 88 -5.63 25.85 -4.97
C GLY A 88 -4.55 26.74 -5.63
N PRO A 89 -4.54 26.85 -6.98
CA PRO A 89 -3.67 27.82 -7.64
C PRO A 89 -4.15 29.23 -7.32
N ASN A 90 -3.24 30.09 -6.86
CA ASN A 90 -3.43 31.54 -6.75
C ASN A 90 -3.50 32.18 -8.14
#